data_AF-A0A967PX88-F1
#
_entry.id   AF-A0A967PX88-F1
#
_cell.length_a   1.000
_cell.length_b   1.000
_cell.length_c   1.000
_cell.angle_alpha   90.00
_cell.angle_beta   90.00
_cell.angle_gamma   90.00
#
_symmetry.space_group_name_H-M   'P 1'
#
loop_
_entity.id
_entity.type
_entity.pdbx_description
1 polymer ?
#
loop_
_entity_poly.entity_id
_entity_poly.type
_entity_poly.pdbx_seq_one_letter_code
_entity_poly.pdbx_strand_id
1 'polypeptide(L)'
;MLEIADRLQFTDLFVQVRGRGDAYYQSQYEPLAEGLEADFDPLTYLLEKSKQYDFRIHAWINVFYLWSKERLPESEQHILHRKPEWLVRPIDYDSSAADSNLNHLRNGEGLYHSPLIDEVRQHILDVVNDLLSRYQLAGLHLDYIRYPDERFDFNPVARKNFQREYLLDPLEFKKYPDQFIQSHGNVGYELFFSHWAEFLRNELSEFVEALSANVRAKFPGVTISAAVKPDLERAHWRYYQAWDTWLRQGWLDWALPMNYADDNDRFLRRIRQMIKAVDMNKILMGIAL
;
A
#
# COMPACT_ATOMS: atom_id res chain seq x y z
N MET A 1 6.15 -26.27 -3.30
CA MET A 1 5.02 -25.32 -3.15
C MET A 1 3.98 -25.53 -4.23
N LEU A 2 4.31 -25.47 -5.53
CA LEU A 2 3.35 -25.70 -6.63
C LEU A 2 2.61 -27.04 -6.50
N GLU A 3 3.33 -28.14 -6.26
CA GLU A 3 2.71 -29.47 -6.04
C GLU A 3 1.74 -29.51 -4.85
N ILE A 4 2.04 -28.76 -3.78
CA ILE A 4 1.15 -28.65 -2.62
C ILE A 4 -0.11 -27.89 -3.02
N ALA A 5 0.04 -26.79 -3.77
CA ALA A 5 -1.09 -25.99 -4.23
C ALA A 5 -2.00 -26.78 -5.18
N ASP A 6 -1.42 -27.59 -6.07
CA ASP A 6 -2.14 -28.44 -7.00
C ASP A 6 -2.94 -29.51 -6.25
N ARG A 7 -2.28 -30.21 -5.31
CA ARG A 7 -2.91 -31.21 -4.45
C ARG A 7 -4.07 -30.64 -3.62
N LEU A 8 -3.95 -29.38 -3.18
CA LEU A 8 -4.99 -28.66 -2.44
C LEU A 8 -6.01 -27.97 -3.35
N GLN A 9 -5.87 -28.11 -4.67
CA GLN A 9 -6.76 -27.54 -5.69
C GLN A 9 -6.88 -26.01 -5.61
N PHE A 10 -5.80 -25.31 -5.27
CA PHE A 10 -5.78 -23.85 -5.37
C PHE A 10 -5.80 -23.43 -6.84
N THR A 11 -6.58 -22.39 -7.15
CA THR A 11 -6.73 -21.84 -8.50
C THR A 11 -5.88 -20.60 -8.74
N ASP A 12 -5.50 -19.89 -7.67
CA ASP A 12 -4.82 -18.61 -7.72
C ASP A 12 -3.63 -18.60 -6.77
N LEU A 13 -2.49 -18.15 -7.28
CA LEU A 13 -1.26 -18.00 -6.51
C LEU A 13 -0.88 -16.53 -6.46
N PHE A 14 -0.94 -15.93 -5.28
CA PHE A 14 -0.44 -14.60 -5.01
C PHE A 14 1.03 -14.68 -4.61
N VAL A 15 1.94 -14.24 -5.47
CA VAL A 15 3.38 -14.39 -5.26
C VAL A 15 4.04 -13.03 -5.15
N GLN A 16 4.76 -12.80 -4.05
CA GLN A 16 5.46 -11.55 -3.84
C GLN A 16 6.61 -11.42 -4.84
N VAL A 17 6.51 -10.42 -5.71
CA VAL A 17 7.52 -10.11 -6.74
C VAL A 17 8.21 -8.77 -6.50
N ARG A 18 7.61 -7.89 -5.68
CA ARG A 18 8.25 -6.67 -5.17
C ARG A 18 8.06 -6.59 -3.67
N GLY A 19 9.16 -6.61 -2.91
CA GLY A 19 9.15 -6.70 -1.46
C GLY A 19 9.44 -5.38 -0.78
N ARG A 20 10.72 -5.09 -0.57
CA ARG A 20 11.21 -3.92 0.17
C ARG A 20 11.92 -3.00 -0.81
N GLY A 21 11.18 -2.38 -1.74
CA GLY A 21 11.80 -1.56 -2.79
C GLY A 21 12.80 -2.34 -3.65
N ASP A 22 12.60 -3.65 -3.74
CA ASP A 22 13.45 -4.58 -4.44
C ASP A 22 12.59 -5.60 -5.20
N ALA A 23 13.16 -6.15 -6.27
CA ALA A 23 12.47 -7.03 -7.20
C ALA A 23 12.96 -8.47 -7.08
N TYR A 24 12.01 -9.40 -7.09
CA TYR A 24 12.22 -10.84 -7.29
C TYR A 24 12.02 -11.23 -8.77
N TYR A 25 12.43 -10.33 -9.64
CA TYR A 25 12.40 -10.44 -11.10
C TYR A 25 13.41 -9.44 -11.67
N GLN A 26 13.86 -9.63 -12.91
CA GLN A 26 14.76 -8.66 -13.55
C GLN A 26 14.00 -7.36 -13.79
N SER A 27 14.39 -6.26 -13.13
CA SER A 27 13.69 -4.96 -13.22
C SER A 27 14.64 -3.85 -13.67
N GLN A 28 14.10 -2.90 -14.42
CA GLN A 28 14.82 -1.66 -14.75
C GLN A 28 14.60 -0.54 -13.71
N TYR A 29 13.59 -0.69 -12.84
CA TYR A 29 13.16 0.34 -11.89
C TYR A 29 13.61 0.04 -10.46
N GLU A 30 13.63 -1.24 -10.08
CA GLU A 30 14.00 -1.70 -8.75
C GLU A 30 15.30 -2.53 -8.81
N PRO A 31 16.18 -2.42 -7.80
CA PRO A 31 17.29 -3.36 -7.67
C PRO A 31 16.76 -4.78 -7.39
N LEU A 32 17.58 -5.80 -7.68
CA LEU A 32 17.29 -7.16 -7.26
C LEU A 32 17.26 -7.26 -5.73
N ALA A 33 16.36 -8.11 -5.22
CA ALA A 33 16.28 -8.39 -3.80
C ALA A 33 17.58 -8.97 -3.25
N GLU A 34 17.98 -8.51 -2.05
CA GLU A 34 19.22 -8.94 -1.41
C GLU A 34 19.26 -10.46 -1.22
N GLY A 35 20.34 -11.09 -1.68
CA GLY A 35 20.54 -12.54 -1.62
C GLY A 35 20.11 -13.31 -2.87
N LEU A 36 19.57 -12.63 -3.89
CA LEU A 36 19.37 -13.24 -5.21
C LEU A 36 20.65 -13.21 -6.04
N GLU A 37 20.87 -14.27 -6.82
CA GLU A 37 21.91 -14.32 -7.84
C GLU A 37 21.54 -13.39 -9.00
N ALA A 38 22.52 -12.66 -9.54
CA ALA A 38 22.27 -11.59 -10.53
C ALA A 38 21.56 -12.06 -11.80
N ASP A 39 21.85 -13.28 -12.26
CA ASP A 39 21.28 -13.86 -13.50
C ASP A 39 20.02 -14.70 -13.25
N PHE A 40 19.56 -14.79 -11.99
CA PHE A 40 18.37 -15.55 -11.65
C PHE A 40 17.12 -14.66 -11.66
N ASP A 41 16.11 -15.02 -12.44
CA ASP A 41 14.79 -14.39 -12.44
C ASP A 41 13.76 -15.34 -11.79
N PRO A 42 13.45 -15.16 -10.49
CA PRO A 42 12.50 -16.01 -9.77
C PRO A 42 11.10 -16.02 -10.37
N LEU A 43 10.63 -14.90 -10.91
CA LEU A 43 9.31 -14.80 -11.51
C LEU A 43 9.24 -15.57 -12.84
N THR A 44 10.24 -15.41 -13.71
CA THR A 44 10.35 -16.22 -14.94
C THR A 44 10.38 -17.71 -14.60
N TYR A 45 11.22 -18.11 -13.65
CA TYR A 45 11.33 -19.49 -13.19
C TYR A 45 9.99 -20.04 -12.69
N LEU A 46 9.27 -19.28 -11.85
CA LEU A 46 7.96 -19.67 -11.35
C LEU A 46 6.96 -19.87 -12.49
N LEU A 47 6.87 -18.90 -13.40
CA LEU A 47 5.94 -18.95 -14.54
C LEU A 47 6.22 -20.20 -15.39
N GLU A 48 7.48 -20.49 -15.70
CA GLU A 48 7.85 -21.69 -16.45
C GLU A 48 7.48 -22.99 -15.73
N LYS A 49 7.76 -23.09 -14.43
CA LYS A 49 7.40 -24.28 -13.63
C LYS A 49 5.90 -24.44 -13.45
N SER A 50 5.15 -23.35 -13.51
CA SER A 50 3.70 -23.35 -13.37
C SER A 50 2.95 -23.80 -14.61
N LYS A 51 3.57 -23.80 -15.81
CA LYS A 51 2.91 -24.13 -17.10
C LYS A 51 2.26 -25.52 -17.16
N GLN A 52 2.67 -26.46 -16.32
CA GLN A 52 2.09 -27.80 -16.23
C GLN A 52 0.83 -27.87 -15.34
N TYR A 53 0.50 -26.78 -14.67
CA TYR A 53 -0.66 -26.64 -13.77
C TYR A 53 -1.61 -25.57 -14.31
N ASP A 54 -2.84 -25.57 -13.82
CA ASP A 54 -3.88 -24.59 -14.18
C ASP A 54 -3.98 -23.45 -13.15
N PHE A 55 -2.83 -22.86 -12.80
CA PHE A 55 -2.78 -21.75 -11.83
C PHE A 55 -2.86 -20.39 -12.50
N ARG A 56 -3.66 -19.51 -11.92
CA ARG A 56 -3.62 -18.07 -12.17
C ARG A 56 -2.59 -17.43 -11.25
N ILE A 57 -1.50 -16.91 -11.81
CA ILE A 57 -0.45 -16.25 -11.02
C ILE A 57 -0.76 -14.75 -10.93
N HIS A 58 -0.84 -14.25 -9.70
CA HIS A 58 -1.04 -12.84 -9.36
C HIS A 58 0.26 -12.29 -8.79
N ALA A 59 0.78 -11.23 -9.40
CA ALA A 59 1.95 -10.55 -8.89
C ALA A 59 1.59 -9.71 -7.66
N TRP A 60 2.07 -10.12 -6.50
CA TRP A 60 1.99 -9.34 -5.27
C TRP A 60 3.14 -8.35 -5.20
N ILE A 61 2.78 -7.07 -5.18
CA ILE A 61 3.72 -5.97 -4.94
C ILE A 61 3.36 -5.27 -3.62
N ASN A 62 4.38 -4.95 -2.83
CA ASN A 62 4.22 -3.89 -1.85
C ASN A 62 4.21 -2.56 -2.60
N VAL A 63 3.23 -1.70 -2.33
CA VAL A 63 3.05 -0.43 -3.05
C VAL A 63 3.91 0.67 -2.39
N PHE A 64 3.47 1.18 -1.24
CA PHE A 64 4.15 2.29 -0.58
C PHE A 64 5.16 1.84 0.49
N TYR A 65 5.04 0.62 1.01
CA TYR A 65 6.03 0.07 1.93
C TYR A 65 7.36 -0.18 1.21
N LEU A 66 8.45 0.28 1.83
CA LEU A 66 9.76 0.38 1.20
C LEU A 66 10.84 -0.42 1.90
N TRP A 67 10.95 -0.38 3.23
CA TRP A 67 12.09 -1.03 3.90
C TRP A 67 11.85 -1.33 5.37
N SER A 68 12.28 -2.49 5.87
CA SER A 68 12.15 -2.86 7.29
C SER A 68 13.40 -3.37 7.98
N LYS A 69 14.50 -3.63 7.25
CA LYS A 69 15.75 -4.04 7.89
C LYS A 69 16.36 -2.86 8.64
N GLU A 70 17.10 -3.17 9.71
CA GLU A 70 17.85 -2.16 10.48
C GLU A 70 18.97 -1.53 9.64
N ARG A 71 19.74 -2.36 8.94
CA ARG A 71 20.73 -1.90 7.97
C ARG A 71 20.04 -1.37 6.72
N LEU A 72 20.57 -0.29 6.16
CA LEU A 72 20.16 0.22 4.86
C LEU A 72 20.39 -0.83 3.75
N PRO A 73 19.65 -0.73 2.63
CA PRO A 73 19.83 -1.60 1.47
C PRO A 73 21.28 -1.59 0.96
N GLU A 74 21.78 -2.73 0.50
CA GLU A 74 23.13 -2.86 -0.08
C GLU A 74 23.27 -2.15 -1.42
N SER A 75 22.22 -2.17 -2.23
CA SER A 75 22.26 -1.56 -3.56
C SER A 75 22.07 -0.05 -3.46
N GLU A 76 23.06 0.72 -3.89
CA GLU A 76 22.98 2.19 -4.04
C GLU A 76 21.88 2.63 -5.02
N GLN A 77 21.38 1.72 -5.87
CA GLN A 77 20.26 1.97 -6.77
C GLN A 77 18.90 1.85 -6.08
N HIS A 78 18.86 1.39 -4.83
CA HIS A 78 17.61 1.33 -4.08
C HIS A 78 17.05 2.73 -3.85
N ILE A 79 15.73 2.89 -3.98
CA ILE A 79 15.05 4.21 -3.92
C ILE A 79 15.31 4.92 -2.60
N LEU A 80 15.44 4.17 -1.50
CA LEU A 80 15.80 4.74 -0.20
C LEU A 80 17.07 5.60 -0.21
N HIS A 81 18.06 5.24 -1.03
CA HIS A 81 19.30 6.01 -1.20
C HIS A 81 19.14 7.13 -2.24
N ARG A 82 18.46 6.83 -3.35
CA ARG A 82 18.33 7.77 -4.48
C ARG A 82 17.32 8.89 -4.24
N LYS A 83 16.29 8.63 -3.43
CA LYS A 83 15.11 9.48 -3.22
C LYS A 83 14.62 9.47 -1.76
N PRO A 84 15.47 9.79 -0.76
CA PRO A 84 15.05 9.86 0.64
C PRO A 84 13.97 10.92 0.90
N GLU A 85 13.84 11.91 0.02
CA GLU A 85 12.78 12.92 0.04
C GLU A 85 11.38 12.34 -0.21
N TRP A 86 11.28 11.14 -0.79
CA TRP A 86 10.00 10.48 -1.05
C TRP A 86 9.37 9.81 0.18
N LEU A 87 10.08 9.78 1.31
CA LEU A 87 9.57 9.15 2.52
C LEU A 87 8.45 9.95 3.18
N VAL A 88 7.47 9.23 3.72
CA VAL A 88 6.46 9.79 4.62
C VAL A 88 7.13 10.47 5.83
N ARG A 89 6.49 11.49 6.40
CA ARG A 89 6.95 12.13 7.64
C ARG A 89 5.94 11.97 8.76
N PRO A 90 6.38 11.62 9.98
CA PRO A 90 5.50 11.61 11.13
C PRO A 90 5.16 13.05 11.56
N ILE A 91 4.11 13.19 12.35
CA ILE A 91 3.64 14.48 12.89
C ILE A 91 4.70 15.27 13.69
N ASP A 92 5.62 14.56 14.34
CA ASP A 92 6.69 15.11 15.17
C ASP A 92 7.99 15.34 14.38
N TYR A 93 7.98 15.10 13.06
CA TYR A 93 9.11 15.38 12.19
C TYR A 93 9.54 16.85 12.28
N ASP A 94 10.83 17.05 12.52
CA ASP A 94 11.48 18.35 12.50
C ASP A 94 12.35 18.46 11.24
N SER A 95 11.93 19.30 10.29
CA SER A 95 12.68 19.55 9.07
C SER A 95 13.98 20.32 9.27
N SER A 96 14.21 20.90 10.47
CA SER A 96 15.43 21.63 10.81
C SER A 96 16.54 20.72 11.36
N ALA A 97 16.20 19.50 11.78
CA ALA A 97 17.17 18.51 12.22
C ALA A 97 17.80 17.84 10.99
N ALA A 98 19.12 17.92 10.86
CA ALA A 98 19.88 17.11 9.92
C ALA A 98 19.87 15.65 10.40
N ASP A 99 18.76 14.95 10.17
CA ASP A 99 18.60 13.59 10.68
C ASP A 99 19.04 12.56 9.63
N SER A 100 20.19 11.96 9.88
CA SER A 100 20.73 10.83 9.11
C SER A 100 20.14 9.48 9.54
N ASN A 101 19.44 9.43 10.68
CA ASN A 101 18.87 8.21 11.22
C ASN A 101 17.40 8.07 10.81
N LEU A 102 17.12 7.21 9.84
CA LEU A 102 15.76 7.00 9.32
C LEU A 102 14.80 6.30 10.31
N ASN A 103 15.28 5.85 11.49
CA ASN A 103 14.44 5.11 12.42
C ASN A 103 13.25 5.91 12.97
N HIS A 104 13.38 7.24 13.09
CA HIS A 104 12.26 8.10 13.52
C HIS A 104 11.11 8.13 12.49
N LEU A 105 11.34 7.71 11.25
CA LEU A 105 10.33 7.67 10.19
C LEU A 105 9.55 6.35 10.15
N ARG A 106 9.85 5.39 11.02
CA ARG A 106 9.25 4.05 11.01
C ARG A 106 8.02 3.97 11.90
N ASN A 107 6.99 3.25 11.46
CA ASN A 107 5.79 2.93 12.25
C ASN A 107 5.84 1.51 12.86
N GLY A 108 6.97 1.05 13.40
CA GLY A 108 7.12 -0.33 13.87
C GLY A 108 7.07 -1.42 12.77
N GLU A 109 6.46 -1.17 11.61
CA GLU A 109 6.47 -2.05 10.44
C GLU A 109 7.68 -1.76 9.55
N GLY A 110 7.92 -0.48 9.21
CA GLY A 110 9.02 -0.09 8.35
C GLY A 110 8.92 1.35 7.84
N LEU A 111 9.67 1.61 6.76
CA LEU A 111 9.68 2.86 6.01
C LEU A 111 8.70 2.78 4.86
N TYR A 112 8.08 3.92 4.54
CA TYR A 112 7.09 4.05 3.49
C TYR A 112 7.39 5.25 2.60
N HIS A 113 7.04 5.13 1.33
CA HIS A 113 6.90 6.27 0.44
C HIS A 113 5.58 7.00 0.66
N SER A 114 5.62 8.31 0.40
CA SER A 114 4.43 9.13 0.42
C SER A 114 3.59 8.91 -0.83
N PRO A 115 2.30 8.55 -0.71
CA PRO A 115 1.39 8.55 -1.83
C PRO A 115 1.04 9.98 -2.30
N LEU A 116 1.48 11.04 -1.61
CA LEU A 116 1.17 12.44 -1.95
C LEU A 116 2.21 13.09 -2.88
N ILE A 117 3.25 12.34 -3.23
CA ILE A 117 4.32 12.79 -4.12
C ILE A 117 4.08 12.17 -5.49
N ASP A 118 3.87 13.01 -6.50
CA ASP A 118 3.53 12.57 -7.86
C ASP A 118 4.61 11.68 -8.47
N GLU A 119 5.88 11.94 -8.17
CA GLU A 119 6.99 11.12 -8.65
C GLU A 119 6.98 9.71 -8.05
N VAL A 120 6.50 9.55 -6.80
CA VAL A 120 6.27 8.23 -6.20
C VAL A 120 5.16 7.51 -6.96
N ARG A 121 4.03 8.19 -7.19
CA ARG A 121 2.89 7.62 -7.93
C ARG A 121 3.34 7.15 -9.32
N GLN A 122 4.08 7.99 -10.03
CA GLN A 122 4.60 7.68 -11.36
C GLN A 122 5.58 6.49 -11.32
N HIS A 123 6.51 6.47 -10.37
CA HIS A 123 7.45 5.34 -10.23
C HIS A 123 6.71 4.01 -10.03
N ILE A 124 5.69 3.98 -9.17
CA ILE A 124 4.89 2.76 -8.97
C ILE A 124 4.14 2.36 -10.26
N LEU A 125 3.56 3.33 -10.98
CA LEU A 125 2.92 3.04 -12.28
C LEU A 125 3.90 2.48 -13.29
N ASP A 126 5.13 2.99 -13.34
CA ASP A 126 6.18 2.51 -14.22
C ASP A 126 6.61 1.09 -13.88
N VAL A 127 6.80 0.78 -12.59
CA VAL A 127 7.06 -0.57 -12.08
C VAL A 127 5.94 -1.54 -12.47
N VAL A 128 4.67 -1.14 -12.29
CA VAL A 128 3.51 -1.97 -12.65
C VAL A 128 3.44 -2.20 -14.16
N ASN A 129 3.66 -1.16 -14.97
CA ASN A 129 3.64 -1.27 -16.43
C ASN A 129 4.76 -2.18 -16.96
N ASP A 130 5.96 -2.05 -16.41
CA ASP A 130 7.11 -2.90 -16.74
C ASP A 130 6.84 -4.36 -16.41
N LEU A 131 6.34 -4.62 -15.20
CA LEU A 131 6.00 -5.97 -14.74
C LEU A 131 4.92 -6.61 -15.61
N LEU A 132 3.80 -5.92 -15.84
CA LEU A 132 2.68 -6.49 -16.61
C LEU A 132 2.95 -6.57 -18.12
N SER A 133 3.88 -5.77 -18.66
CA SER A 133 4.26 -5.85 -20.08
C SER A 133 5.24 -6.99 -20.39
N ARG A 134 6.04 -7.42 -19.41
CA ARG A 134 7.06 -8.45 -19.60
C ARG A 134 6.64 -9.84 -19.14
N TYR A 135 5.71 -9.93 -18.18
CA TYR A 135 5.29 -11.20 -17.59
C TYR A 135 3.79 -11.44 -17.82
N GLN A 136 3.45 -12.64 -18.29
CA GLN A 136 2.05 -13.05 -18.44
C GLN A 136 1.47 -13.37 -17.05
N LEU A 137 0.74 -12.42 -16.48
CA LEU A 137 0.17 -12.49 -15.14
C LEU A 137 -1.36 -12.42 -15.22
N ALA A 138 -2.03 -13.21 -14.39
CA ALA A 138 -3.49 -13.20 -14.30
C ALA A 138 -4.01 -12.02 -13.45
N GLY A 139 -3.16 -11.47 -12.58
CA GLY A 139 -3.52 -10.32 -11.78
C GLY A 139 -2.36 -9.59 -11.12
N LEU A 140 -2.70 -8.43 -10.57
CA LEU A 140 -1.87 -7.55 -9.78
C LEU A 140 -2.49 -7.48 -8.36
N HIS A 141 -1.69 -7.81 -7.36
CA HIS A 141 -2.10 -7.75 -5.96
C HIS A 141 -1.33 -6.65 -5.23
N LEU A 142 -2.08 -5.67 -4.73
CA LEU A 142 -1.57 -4.47 -4.08
C LEU A 142 -1.54 -4.67 -2.56
N ASP A 143 -0.36 -4.87 -2.01
CA ASP A 143 -0.16 -4.84 -0.56
C ASP A 143 0.44 -3.51 -0.12
N TYR A 144 0.23 -3.13 1.13
CA TYR A 144 0.63 -1.83 1.67
C TYR A 144 0.17 -0.64 0.80
N ILE A 145 -0.99 -0.77 0.15
CA ILE A 145 -1.72 0.33 -0.50
C ILE A 145 -2.45 1.17 0.57
N ARG A 146 -1.65 1.82 1.42
CA ARG A 146 -2.07 2.58 2.61
C ARG A 146 -0.95 3.46 3.14
N TYR A 147 -1.31 4.37 4.03
CA TYR A 147 -0.34 5.06 4.89
C TYR A 147 0.12 4.15 6.05
N PRO A 148 1.23 4.50 6.73
CA PRO A 148 1.70 3.76 7.89
C PRO A 148 0.66 3.72 9.02
N ASP A 149 0.17 4.89 9.47
CA ASP A 149 -0.95 5.07 10.41
C ASP A 149 -1.39 6.56 10.46
N GLU A 150 -2.26 6.92 11.42
CA GLU A 150 -2.87 8.25 11.56
C GLU A 150 -1.90 9.38 11.96
N ARG A 151 -0.67 9.02 12.36
CA ARG A 151 0.41 9.97 12.68
C ARG A 151 1.25 10.35 11.46
N PHE A 152 0.92 9.79 10.29
CA PHE A 152 1.48 10.13 8.99
C PHE A 152 0.35 10.63 8.08
N ASP A 153 0.60 11.37 7.00
CA ASP A 153 1.90 11.79 6.47
C ASP A 153 1.99 13.33 6.46
N PHE A 154 2.95 13.87 7.19
CA PHE A 154 3.15 15.31 7.40
C PHE A 154 4.33 15.86 6.59
N ASN A 155 4.67 15.22 5.46
CA ASN A 155 5.71 15.72 4.58
C ASN A 155 5.36 17.13 4.03
N PRO A 156 6.36 17.92 3.58
CA PRO A 156 6.12 19.29 3.11
C PRO A 156 5.09 19.41 1.97
N VAL A 157 5.01 18.44 1.06
CA VAL A 157 4.03 18.43 -0.04
C VAL A 157 2.62 18.26 0.52
N ALA A 158 2.43 17.28 1.40
CA ALA A 158 1.16 17.01 2.07
C ALA A 158 0.60 18.25 2.78
N ARG A 159 1.44 18.87 3.62
CA ARG A 159 1.08 20.06 4.41
C ARG A 159 0.71 21.23 3.50
N LYS A 160 1.50 21.48 2.46
CA LYS A 160 1.26 22.57 1.52
C LYS A 160 -0.02 22.36 0.71
N ASN A 161 -0.28 21.13 0.25
CA ASN A 161 -1.49 20.83 -0.52
C ASN A 161 -2.75 21.01 0.34
N PHE A 162 -2.74 20.48 1.56
CA PHE A 162 -3.84 20.69 2.50
C PHE A 162 -4.02 22.16 2.88
N GLN A 163 -2.94 22.88 3.19
CA GLN A 163 -3.02 24.30 3.51
C GLN A 163 -3.56 25.13 2.34
N ARG A 164 -3.26 24.75 1.10
CA ARG A 164 -3.82 25.42 -0.08
C ARG A 164 -5.33 25.22 -0.19
N GLU A 165 -5.83 24.04 0.15
CA GLU A 165 -7.26 23.69 0.05
C GLU A 165 -8.08 24.23 1.22
N TYR A 166 -7.55 24.14 2.44
CA TYR A 166 -8.27 24.44 3.68
C TYR A 166 -7.79 25.70 4.41
N LEU A 167 -6.80 26.40 3.86
CA LEU A 167 -6.21 27.64 4.41
C LEU A 167 -5.61 27.50 5.82
N LEU A 168 -5.29 26.26 6.23
CA LEU A 168 -4.79 25.93 7.57
C LEU A 168 -3.69 24.86 7.47
N ASP A 169 -2.60 25.00 8.22
CA ASP A 169 -1.58 23.94 8.28
C ASP A 169 -2.09 22.79 9.17
N PRO A 170 -2.00 21.52 8.72
CA PRO A 170 -2.52 20.41 9.50
C PRO A 170 -1.83 20.21 10.86
N LEU A 171 -0.61 20.73 11.04
CA LEU A 171 0.08 20.69 12.33
C LEU A 171 -0.62 21.57 13.39
N GLU A 172 -1.34 22.62 13.00
CA GLU A 172 -1.99 23.52 13.95
C GLU A 172 -3.01 22.79 14.82
N PHE A 173 -3.80 21.87 14.25
CA PHE A 173 -4.77 21.08 15.00
C PHE A 173 -4.28 19.67 15.35
N LYS A 174 -3.40 19.05 14.54
CA LYS A 174 -2.91 17.70 14.85
C LYS A 174 -1.83 17.70 15.94
N LYS A 175 -0.91 18.67 15.93
CA LYS A 175 0.22 18.74 16.88
C LYS A 175 -0.12 19.52 18.15
N TYR A 176 -1.00 20.52 18.04
CA TYR A 176 -1.40 21.39 19.14
C TYR A 176 -2.92 21.42 19.36
N PRO A 177 -3.57 20.26 19.60
CA PRO A 177 -5.02 20.15 19.65
C PRO A 177 -5.66 21.06 20.71
N ASP A 178 -5.07 21.16 21.90
CA ASP A 178 -5.63 21.98 22.99
C ASP A 178 -5.67 23.48 22.63
N GLN A 179 -4.61 23.98 21.99
CA GLN A 179 -4.51 25.37 21.56
C GLN A 179 -5.49 25.67 20.42
N PHE A 180 -5.64 24.71 19.51
CA PHE A 180 -6.62 24.80 18.43
C PHE A 180 -8.05 24.79 18.96
N ILE A 181 -8.38 23.91 19.90
CA ILE A 181 -9.70 23.85 20.55
C ILE A 181 -10.01 25.13 21.33
N GLN A 182 -9.03 25.73 22.00
CA GLN A 182 -9.23 27.01 22.70
C GLN A 182 -9.59 28.15 21.75
N SER A 183 -9.05 28.15 20.53
CA SER A 183 -9.28 29.21 19.53
C SER A 183 -10.47 28.95 18.61
N HIS A 184 -10.78 27.69 18.29
CA HIS A 184 -11.76 27.29 17.28
C HIS A 184 -12.91 26.42 17.83
N GLY A 185 -12.84 26.04 19.11
CA GLY A 185 -13.80 25.14 19.75
C GLY A 185 -13.67 23.68 19.30
N ASN A 186 -14.39 22.78 19.99
CA ASN A 186 -14.41 21.35 19.66
C ASN A 186 -14.95 21.08 18.25
N VAL A 187 -15.99 21.83 17.83
CA VAL A 187 -16.59 21.68 16.50
C VAL A 187 -15.57 22.02 15.40
N GLY A 188 -14.77 23.08 15.59
CA GLY A 188 -13.70 23.42 14.66
C GLY A 188 -12.63 22.33 14.59
N TYR A 189 -12.20 21.81 15.75
CA TYR A 189 -11.25 20.70 15.80
C TYR A 189 -11.75 19.45 15.07
N GLU A 190 -12.99 19.01 15.33
CA GLU A 190 -13.60 17.85 14.68
C GLU A 190 -13.72 18.02 13.17
N LEU A 191 -14.08 19.23 12.72
CA LEU A 191 -14.17 19.57 11.29
C LEU A 191 -12.82 19.41 10.59
N PHE A 192 -11.76 20.05 11.09
CA PHE A 192 -10.44 19.98 10.46
C PHE A 192 -9.78 18.60 10.62
N PHE A 193 -10.05 17.90 11.72
CA PHE A 193 -9.66 16.49 11.87
C PHE A 193 -10.27 15.63 10.76
N SER A 194 -11.56 15.84 10.46
CA SER A 194 -12.26 15.10 9.41
C SER A 194 -11.73 15.47 8.02
N HIS A 195 -11.54 16.76 7.73
CA HIS A 195 -10.96 17.23 6.47
C HIS A 195 -9.58 16.63 6.22
N TRP A 196 -8.71 16.54 7.23
CA TRP A 196 -7.39 15.93 7.08
C TRP A 196 -7.47 14.45 6.71
N ALA A 197 -8.32 13.71 7.40
CA ALA A 197 -8.51 12.29 7.12
C ALA A 197 -9.12 12.06 5.73
N GLU A 198 -10.07 12.91 5.32
CA GLU A 198 -10.67 12.87 3.98
C GLU A 198 -9.66 13.23 2.90
N PHE A 199 -8.87 14.28 3.08
CA PHE A 199 -7.81 14.67 2.17
C PHE A 199 -6.84 13.51 1.87
N LEU A 200 -6.26 12.89 2.91
CA LEU A 200 -5.33 11.77 2.74
C LEU A 200 -5.99 10.55 2.08
N ARG A 201 -7.23 10.25 2.45
CA ARG A 201 -7.98 9.13 1.89
C ARG A 201 -8.37 9.35 0.43
N ASN A 202 -8.69 10.59 0.05
CA ASN A 202 -8.99 10.97 -1.34
C ASN A 202 -7.73 10.86 -2.20
N GLU A 203 -6.60 11.38 -1.74
CA GLU A 203 -5.32 11.31 -2.43
C GLU A 203 -4.88 9.85 -2.69
N LEU A 204 -5.02 8.97 -1.70
CA LEU A 204 -4.76 7.55 -1.91
C LEU A 204 -5.76 6.91 -2.89
N SER A 205 -7.03 7.31 -2.83
CA SER A 205 -8.08 6.79 -3.69
C SER A 205 -7.91 7.20 -5.15
N GLU A 206 -7.52 8.45 -5.41
CA GLU A 206 -7.18 8.97 -6.74
C GLU A 206 -6.01 8.20 -7.36
N PHE A 207 -5.00 7.86 -6.56
CA PHE A 207 -3.92 6.99 -7.04
C PHE A 207 -4.43 5.60 -7.43
N VAL A 208 -5.29 4.98 -6.60
CA VAL A 208 -5.88 3.67 -6.91
C VAL A 208 -6.75 3.72 -8.17
N GLU A 209 -7.53 4.79 -8.36
CA GLU A 209 -8.30 5.05 -9.57
C GLU A 209 -7.38 5.14 -10.80
N ALA A 210 -6.34 5.97 -10.74
CA ALA A 210 -5.38 6.15 -11.83
C ALA A 210 -4.63 4.86 -12.18
N LEU A 211 -4.19 4.10 -11.17
CA LEU A 211 -3.56 2.79 -11.35
C LEU A 211 -4.53 1.81 -12.02
N SER A 212 -5.76 1.72 -11.53
CA SER A 212 -6.79 0.87 -12.11
C SER A 212 -7.07 1.23 -13.57
N ALA A 213 -7.28 2.52 -13.86
CA ALA A 213 -7.53 3.01 -15.22
C ALA A 213 -6.35 2.65 -16.15
N ASN A 214 -5.12 2.88 -15.70
CA ASN A 214 -3.91 2.53 -16.46
C ASN A 214 -3.80 1.02 -16.73
N VAL A 215 -3.99 0.17 -15.71
CA VAL A 215 -3.90 -1.28 -15.85
C VAL A 215 -4.99 -1.81 -16.78
N ARG A 216 -6.25 -1.36 -16.59
CA ARG A 216 -7.38 -1.81 -17.42
C ARG A 216 -7.24 -1.39 -18.87
N ALA A 217 -6.66 -0.21 -19.14
CA ALA A 217 -6.45 0.28 -20.50
C ALA A 217 -5.33 -0.48 -21.23
N LYS A 218 -4.24 -0.83 -20.54
CA LYS A 218 -3.04 -1.43 -21.16
C LYS A 218 -3.02 -2.96 -21.11
N PHE A 219 -3.62 -3.55 -20.06
CA PHE A 219 -3.55 -4.98 -19.76
C PHE A 219 -4.96 -5.53 -19.47
N PRO A 220 -5.86 -5.53 -20.49
CA PRO A 220 -7.21 -6.01 -20.31
C PRO A 220 -7.21 -7.48 -19.85
N GLY A 221 -8.03 -7.78 -18.83
CA GLY A 221 -8.13 -9.11 -18.23
C GLY A 221 -7.25 -9.35 -17.00
N VAL A 222 -6.31 -8.44 -16.68
CA VAL A 222 -5.57 -8.48 -15.41
C VAL A 222 -6.52 -8.15 -14.26
N THR A 223 -6.62 -9.07 -13.30
CA THR A 223 -7.39 -8.87 -12.06
C THR A 223 -6.62 -7.94 -11.13
N ILE A 224 -7.27 -6.90 -10.59
CA ILE A 224 -6.67 -6.00 -9.60
C ILE A 224 -7.23 -6.35 -8.23
N SER A 225 -6.35 -6.69 -7.30
CA SER A 225 -6.72 -7.01 -5.92
C SER A 225 -5.86 -6.28 -4.90
N ALA A 226 -6.30 -6.22 -3.65
CA ALA A 226 -5.51 -5.58 -2.59
C ALA A 226 -5.58 -6.33 -1.26
N ALA A 227 -4.47 -6.31 -0.50
CA ALA A 227 -4.46 -6.67 0.91
C ALA A 227 -5.00 -5.50 1.74
N VAL A 228 -6.04 -5.76 2.53
CA VAL A 228 -6.80 -4.68 3.19
C VAL A 228 -6.95 -4.87 4.69
N LYS A 229 -7.10 -3.77 5.41
CA LYS A 229 -7.40 -3.81 6.85
C LYS A 229 -8.84 -4.29 7.04
N PRO A 230 -9.08 -5.35 7.84
CA PRO A 230 -10.38 -6.04 7.92
C PRO A 230 -11.44 -5.24 8.70
N ASP A 231 -11.01 -4.26 9.49
CA ASP A 231 -11.88 -3.35 10.23
C ASP A 231 -12.00 -2.07 9.41
N LEU A 232 -13.21 -1.78 8.90
CA LEU A 232 -13.46 -0.66 7.99
C LEU A 232 -13.19 0.69 8.65
N GLU A 233 -13.52 0.85 9.93
CA GLU A 233 -13.28 2.10 10.64
C GLU A 233 -11.78 2.37 10.74
N ARG A 234 -10.99 1.36 11.14
CA ARG A 234 -9.52 1.47 11.15
C ARG A 234 -8.95 1.64 9.76
N ALA A 235 -9.49 0.95 8.75
CA ALA A 235 -9.06 1.11 7.37
C ALA A 235 -9.18 2.57 6.93
N HIS A 236 -10.33 3.20 7.17
CA HIS A 236 -10.61 4.58 6.81
C HIS A 236 -9.85 5.60 7.66
N TRP A 237 -9.84 5.48 8.98
CA TRP A 237 -9.40 6.56 9.87
C TRP A 237 -7.96 6.44 10.34
N ARG A 238 -7.39 5.24 10.31
CA ARG A 238 -6.00 5.00 10.70
C ARG A 238 -5.08 4.81 9.51
N TYR A 239 -5.51 4.05 8.50
CA TYR A 239 -4.66 3.71 7.36
C TYR A 239 -5.05 4.47 6.08
N TYR A 240 -6.14 5.24 6.14
CA TYR A 240 -6.75 5.99 5.04
C TYR A 240 -7.07 5.14 3.79
N GLN A 241 -7.24 3.83 3.99
CA GLN A 241 -7.53 2.82 2.96
C GLN A 241 -9.04 2.67 2.77
N ALA A 242 -9.60 3.29 1.73
CA ALA A 242 -11.03 3.25 1.38
C ALA A 242 -11.40 2.08 0.46
N TRP A 243 -10.94 0.88 0.79
CA TRP A 243 -11.02 -0.29 -0.10
C TRP A 243 -12.45 -0.74 -0.43
N ASP A 244 -13.41 -0.46 0.45
CA ASP A 244 -14.83 -0.69 0.18
C ASP A 244 -15.36 0.23 -0.92
N THR A 245 -14.92 1.49 -0.94
CA THR A 245 -15.21 2.43 -2.04
C THR A 245 -14.53 1.96 -3.32
N TRP A 246 -13.27 1.52 -3.26
CA TRP A 246 -12.54 1.05 -4.44
C TRP A 246 -13.21 -0.18 -5.08
N LEU A 247 -13.76 -1.09 -4.28
CA LEU A 247 -14.57 -2.23 -4.77
C LEU A 247 -15.89 -1.79 -5.41
N ARG A 248 -16.58 -0.80 -4.84
CA ARG A 248 -17.85 -0.26 -5.37
C ARG A 248 -17.64 0.48 -6.70
N GLN A 249 -16.54 1.24 -6.81
CA GLN A 249 -16.18 1.95 -8.04
C GLN A 249 -15.59 1.02 -9.11
N GLY A 250 -15.29 -0.23 -8.78
CA GLY A 250 -14.68 -1.18 -9.70
C GLY A 250 -13.20 -0.90 -9.96
N TRP A 251 -12.52 -0.17 -9.08
CA TRP A 251 -11.07 0.01 -9.15
C TRP A 251 -10.31 -1.21 -8.62
N LEU A 252 -10.97 -1.98 -7.75
CA LEU A 252 -10.55 -3.33 -7.35
C LEU A 252 -11.58 -4.36 -7.80
N ASP A 253 -11.08 -5.51 -8.25
CA ASP A 253 -11.89 -6.70 -8.51
C ASP A 253 -12.08 -7.50 -7.22
N TRP A 254 -11.00 -7.69 -6.44
CA TRP A 254 -11.03 -8.39 -5.16
C TRP A 254 -10.36 -7.61 -4.02
N ALA A 255 -10.87 -7.78 -2.80
CA ALA A 255 -10.15 -7.42 -1.59
C ALA A 255 -9.83 -8.68 -0.77
N LEU A 256 -8.63 -8.73 -0.22
CA LEU A 256 -8.13 -9.79 0.65
C LEU A 256 -7.92 -9.21 2.05
N PRO A 257 -8.92 -9.28 2.95
CA PRO A 257 -8.78 -8.74 4.30
C PRO A 257 -7.72 -9.51 5.08
N MET A 258 -6.76 -8.78 5.67
CA MET A 258 -5.80 -9.28 6.64
C MET A 258 -6.49 -9.56 7.99
N ASN A 259 -7.50 -10.42 7.99
CA ASN A 259 -8.34 -10.74 9.14
C ASN A 259 -7.67 -11.71 10.11
N TYR A 260 -6.43 -11.40 10.49
CA TYR A 260 -5.70 -12.18 11.46
C TYR A 260 -6.32 -11.97 12.85
N ALA A 261 -6.75 -13.06 13.46
CA ALA A 261 -7.32 -13.12 14.79
C ALA A 261 -6.93 -14.45 15.45
N ASP A 262 -6.55 -14.39 16.72
CA ASP A 262 -6.34 -15.55 17.60
C ASP A 262 -7.64 -16.14 18.15
N ASP A 263 -8.79 -15.49 17.89
CA ASP A 263 -10.11 -15.88 18.36
C ASP A 263 -11.20 -15.77 17.27
N ASN A 264 -12.11 -16.75 17.27
CA ASN A 264 -13.18 -16.84 16.30
C ASN A 264 -14.20 -15.69 16.41
N ASP A 265 -14.44 -15.17 17.60
CA ASP A 265 -15.45 -14.13 17.78
C ASP A 265 -15.02 -12.82 17.12
N ARG A 266 -13.76 -12.41 17.26
CA ARG A 266 -13.20 -11.25 16.56
C ARG A 266 -13.18 -11.47 15.05
N PHE A 267 -12.79 -12.66 14.59
CA PHE A 267 -12.79 -13.01 13.18
C PHE A 267 -14.20 -12.83 12.57
N LEU A 268 -15.22 -13.42 13.21
CA LEU A 268 -16.61 -13.35 12.77
C LEU A 268 -17.21 -11.95 12.92
N ARG A 269 -16.88 -11.19 13.97
CA ARG A 269 -17.35 -9.80 14.12
C ARG A 269 -16.92 -8.92 12.95
N ARG A 270 -15.64 -9.01 12.51
CA ARG A 270 -15.14 -8.26 11.36
C ARG A 270 -15.82 -8.69 10.05
N ILE A 271 -16.05 -9.99 9.85
CA ILE A 271 -16.82 -10.48 8.70
C ILE A 271 -18.24 -9.89 8.69
N ARG A 272 -18.94 -9.89 9.84
CA ARG A 272 -20.30 -9.31 9.94
C ARG A 272 -20.34 -7.82 9.66
N GLN A 273 -19.24 -7.08 9.93
CA GLN A 273 -19.14 -5.67 9.54
C GLN A 273 -18.96 -5.54 8.03
N MET A 274 -18.06 -6.32 7.41
CA MET A 274 -17.81 -6.27 5.96
C MET A 274 -19.05 -6.66 5.14
N ILE A 275 -19.81 -7.69 5.55
CA ILE A 275 -21.04 -8.13 4.86
C ILE A 275 -22.04 -6.98 4.67
N LYS A 276 -22.05 -5.99 5.57
CA LYS A 276 -22.97 -4.84 5.50
C LYS A 276 -22.53 -3.75 4.51
N ALA A 277 -21.26 -3.74 4.10
CA ALA A 277 -20.64 -2.63 3.39
C ALA A 277 -20.16 -2.97 1.97
N VAL A 278 -19.87 -4.25 1.70
CA VAL A 278 -19.28 -4.70 0.43
C VAL A 278 -19.94 -5.98 -0.09
N ASP A 279 -19.84 -6.20 -1.40
CA ASP A 279 -20.20 -7.47 -2.03
C ASP A 279 -19.20 -8.55 -1.63
N MET A 280 -19.67 -9.54 -0.86
CA MET A 280 -18.82 -10.62 -0.37
C MET A 280 -18.28 -11.53 -1.47
N ASN A 281 -18.87 -11.54 -2.67
CA ASN A 281 -18.32 -12.28 -3.81
C ASN A 281 -16.99 -11.68 -4.30
N LYS A 282 -16.70 -10.43 -3.91
CA LYS A 282 -15.43 -9.75 -4.18
C LYS A 282 -14.43 -9.86 -3.02
N ILE A 283 -14.74 -10.63 -1.99
CA ILE A 283 -13.89 -10.80 -0.81
C ILE A 283 -13.27 -12.18 -0.80
N LEU A 284 -11.94 -12.23 -0.82
CA LEU A 284 -11.17 -13.45 -0.65
C LEU A 284 -10.66 -13.50 0.80
N MET A 285 -11.33 -14.28 1.64
CA MET A 285 -10.99 -14.39 3.06
C MET A 285 -9.85 -15.39 3.27
N GLY A 286 -8.72 -14.92 3.81
CA GLY A 286 -7.61 -15.79 4.17
C GLY A 286 -7.91 -16.61 5.43
N ILE A 287 -7.55 -17.89 5.39
CA ILE A 287 -7.42 -18.77 6.56
C ILE A 287 -6.01 -19.33 6.57
N ALA A 288 -5.42 -19.49 7.76
CA ALA A 288 -4.15 -20.19 7.90
C ALA A 288 -4.39 -21.70 7.80
N LEU A 289 -3.47 -22.40 7.14
CA LEU A 289 -3.39 -23.86 7.11
C LEU A 289 -2.37 -24.37 8.13
#